data_AF-A0A517YSH5-F1
#
_entry.id   AF-A0A517YSH5-F1
#
_cell.length_a   1.000
_cell.length_b   1.000
_cell.length_c   1.000
_cell.angle_alpha   90.00
_cell.angle_beta   90.00
_cell.angle_gamma   90.00
#
_symmetry.space_group_name_H-M   'P 1'
#
loop_
_entity.id
_entity.type
_entity.pdbx_description
1 polymer ?
#
loop_
_entity_poly.entity_id
_entity_poly.type
_entity_poly.pdbx_seq_one_letter_code
_entity_poly.pdbx_strand_id
1 'polypeptide(L)'
;MKPVNFLKSALLSAAIAMIIPTANAQTVAHWNFESAVNHNTTEPVALSDDHILQSQTDPGPGGPEYVPDISGNENHLVQYDNAGAFATNVPYSVTPQTGDKNQFSWNTKDGYDLYEQSPGADGNPMSLGELMSGQTHFTIEVTFKQINGGGFQALVAHDREFGDSGDDDTPLGTFWLGISEDSKIHYYSYNPDDTISITDDTQTGFGEFGVGPFIELDQWYSVVITGDGSKANIYLKKEGDTDFTLIHTHDIIGLAKSSASWTIGRGWFEGPADSFKGLIDDVRISSSVLAPENFLASPAPKPAKTD
;
A
#
# COMPACT_ATOMS: atom_id res chain seq x y z
N MET A 1 60.05 38.84 -44.66
CA MET A 1 58.80 38.03 -44.68
C MET A 1 58.21 38.07 -43.27
N LYS A 2 56.97 38.52 -43.12
CA LYS A 2 56.27 38.62 -41.82
C LYS A 2 55.69 37.24 -41.46
N PRO A 3 55.80 36.75 -40.21
CA PRO A 3 55.12 35.54 -39.79
C PRO A 3 53.63 35.80 -39.56
N VAL A 4 52.81 34.86 -40.01
CA VAL A 4 51.35 34.86 -39.96
C VAL A 4 50.91 34.28 -38.61
N ASN A 5 50.08 35.01 -37.87
CA ASN A 5 49.44 34.54 -36.64
C ASN A 5 48.36 33.49 -36.96
N PHE A 6 48.53 32.27 -36.47
CA PHE A 6 47.49 31.25 -36.45
C PHE A 6 46.55 31.50 -35.26
N LEU A 7 45.32 31.94 -35.52
CA LEU A 7 44.23 31.91 -34.54
C LEU A 7 43.91 30.46 -34.21
N LYS A 8 44.07 30.06 -32.94
CA LYS A 8 43.51 28.82 -32.40
C LYS A 8 42.04 29.09 -32.02
N SER A 9 41.12 28.59 -32.82
CA SER A 9 39.69 28.54 -32.48
C SER A 9 39.48 27.53 -31.34
N ALA A 10 39.12 28.02 -30.16
CA ALA A 10 38.65 27.18 -29.07
C ALA A 10 37.18 26.82 -29.33
N LEU A 11 36.91 25.54 -29.62
CA LEU A 11 35.56 25.00 -29.64
C LEU A 11 35.10 24.78 -28.19
N LEU A 12 34.21 25.64 -27.73
CA LEU A 12 33.51 25.50 -26.45
C LEU A 12 32.33 24.55 -26.70
N SER A 13 32.49 23.26 -26.39
CA SER A 13 31.38 22.30 -26.36
C SER A 13 30.53 22.59 -25.12
N ALA A 14 29.44 23.32 -25.31
CA ALA A 14 28.40 23.45 -24.29
C ALA A 14 27.68 22.10 -24.15
N ALA A 15 28.03 21.34 -23.12
CA ALA A 15 27.24 20.19 -22.70
C ALA A 15 25.93 20.72 -22.10
N ILE A 16 24.85 20.71 -22.89
CA ILE A 16 23.50 20.91 -22.37
C ILE A 16 23.16 19.64 -21.60
N ALA A 17 23.29 19.69 -20.27
CA ALA A 17 22.71 18.68 -19.40
C ALA A 17 21.19 18.77 -19.57
N MET A 18 20.60 17.80 -20.28
CA MET A 18 19.15 17.63 -20.24
C MET A 18 18.79 17.27 -18.81
N ILE A 19 18.18 18.21 -18.10
CA ILE A 19 17.47 17.92 -16.86
C ILE A 19 16.23 17.15 -17.30
N ILE A 20 16.33 15.82 -17.31
CA ILE A 20 15.14 14.97 -17.45
C ILE A 20 14.38 15.17 -16.13
N PRO A 21 13.17 15.76 -16.13
CA PRO A 21 12.36 15.75 -14.93
C PRO A 21 12.15 14.29 -14.57
N THR A 22 12.66 13.88 -13.41
CA THR A 22 12.29 12.59 -12.84
C THR A 22 10.78 12.65 -12.67
N ALA A 23 10.05 11.82 -13.42
CA ALA A 23 8.65 11.60 -13.13
C ALA A 23 8.60 11.16 -11.67
N ASN A 24 8.16 12.03 -10.78
CA ASN A 24 7.97 11.67 -9.39
C ASN A 24 6.96 10.53 -9.42
N ALA A 25 7.34 9.38 -8.89
CA ALA A 25 6.44 8.28 -8.66
C ALA A 25 5.19 8.84 -7.98
N GLN A 26 4.04 8.77 -8.64
CA GLN A 26 2.84 9.38 -8.13
C GLN A 26 2.30 8.48 -7.02
N THR A 27 2.58 8.86 -5.77
CA THR A 27 1.88 8.31 -4.61
C THR A 27 0.40 8.66 -4.75
N VAL A 28 -0.43 7.63 -4.80
CA VAL A 28 -1.88 7.73 -4.98
C VAL A 28 -2.57 7.81 -3.63
N ALA A 29 -2.11 7.05 -2.65
CA ALA A 29 -2.56 7.14 -1.27
C ALA A 29 -1.41 6.83 -0.30
N HIS A 30 -1.39 7.50 0.85
CA HIS A 30 -0.45 7.22 1.94
C HIS A 30 -1.12 7.49 3.29
N TRP A 31 -1.06 6.51 4.19
CA TRP A 31 -1.58 6.60 5.56
C TRP A 31 -0.51 6.14 6.55
N ASN A 32 -0.15 7.04 7.48
CA ASN A 32 0.88 6.80 8.49
C ASN A 32 0.32 6.72 9.92
N PHE A 33 -1.00 6.75 10.09
CA PHE A 33 -1.70 6.64 11.39
C PHE A 33 -1.31 7.65 12.49
N GLU A 34 -0.50 8.65 12.17
CA GLU A 34 -0.08 9.71 13.10
C GLU A 34 -1.13 10.78 13.34
N SER A 35 -2.16 10.77 12.51
CA SER A 35 -3.24 11.73 12.57
C SER A 35 -4.56 11.03 12.32
N ALA A 36 -5.56 11.45 13.09
CA ALA A 36 -6.94 11.31 12.72
C ALA A 36 -7.57 12.68 12.80
N VAL A 37 -8.56 12.93 11.96
CA VAL A 37 -9.23 14.22 11.86
C VAL A 37 -10.72 14.01 12.02
N ASN A 38 -11.38 14.95 12.69
CA ASN A 38 -12.83 14.96 12.71
C ASN A 38 -13.39 15.64 11.45
N HIS A 39 -14.05 14.92 10.55
CA HIS A 39 -14.71 15.39 9.33
C HIS A 39 -15.62 16.60 9.52
N ASN A 40 -16.31 16.72 10.66
CA ASN A 40 -17.24 17.84 10.88
C ASN A 40 -16.55 19.13 11.34
N THR A 41 -15.38 19.03 11.98
CA THR A 41 -14.69 20.19 12.56
C THR A 41 -13.34 20.46 11.92
N THR A 42 -12.79 19.53 11.15
CA THR A 42 -11.41 19.48 10.64
C THR A 42 -10.33 19.53 11.73
N GLU A 43 -10.73 19.39 12.99
CA GLU A 43 -9.79 19.42 14.11
C GLU A 43 -9.09 18.05 14.26
N PRO A 44 -7.79 18.05 14.63
CA PRO A 44 -7.08 16.83 14.98
C PRO A 44 -7.75 16.09 16.15
N VAL A 45 -7.84 14.77 16.03
CA VAL A 45 -8.28 13.88 17.11
C VAL A 45 -7.09 13.58 18.03
N ALA A 46 -7.31 13.65 19.34
CA ALA A 46 -6.27 13.33 20.32
C ALA A 46 -6.09 11.81 20.44
N LEU A 47 -5.14 11.26 19.68
CA LEU A 47 -4.85 9.83 19.65
C LEU A 47 -4.24 9.33 20.96
N SER A 48 -4.59 8.11 21.34
CA SER A 48 -4.03 7.36 22.45
C SER A 48 -4.11 5.86 22.17
N ASP A 49 -3.39 5.07 22.96
CA ASP A 49 -3.54 3.60 22.94
C ASP A 49 -5.01 3.24 23.19
N ASP A 50 -5.55 2.29 22.41
CA ASP A 50 -6.95 1.89 22.40
C ASP A 50 -7.96 2.97 21.94
N HIS A 51 -7.51 4.09 21.35
CA HIS A 51 -8.44 5.06 20.73
C HIS A 51 -9.15 4.42 19.53
N ILE A 52 -10.47 4.34 19.57
CA ILE A 52 -11.31 3.88 18.47
C ILE A 52 -11.81 5.12 17.73
N LEU A 53 -11.73 5.15 16.40
CA LEU A 53 -12.34 6.24 15.64
C LEU A 53 -13.85 6.27 15.95
N GLN A 54 -14.48 7.43 15.98
CA GLN A 54 -15.94 7.47 16.15
C GLN A 54 -16.63 7.01 14.86
N SER A 55 -17.73 6.26 14.95
CA SER A 55 -18.66 5.97 13.83
C SER A 55 -20.01 6.65 14.09
N GLN A 56 -20.63 7.32 13.10
CA GLN A 56 -21.90 8.05 13.32
C GLN A 56 -23.14 7.17 13.27
N THR A 57 -23.07 5.99 12.64
CA THR A 57 -24.22 5.11 12.48
C THR A 57 -23.81 3.67 12.63
N ASP A 58 -24.38 3.02 13.64
CA ASP A 58 -24.50 1.57 13.70
C ASP A 58 -25.75 1.17 12.89
N PRO A 59 -25.65 0.49 11.73
CA PRO A 59 -24.46 0.25 10.90
C PRO A 59 -24.52 1.05 9.58
N GLY A 60 -23.53 1.87 9.29
CA GLY A 60 -23.42 2.64 8.06
C GLY A 60 -22.05 3.31 7.89
N PRO A 61 -21.59 3.54 6.65
CA PRO A 61 -20.30 4.15 6.40
C PRO A 61 -20.25 5.61 6.86
N GLY A 62 -19.14 6.01 7.48
CA GLY A 62 -18.86 7.43 7.77
C GLY A 62 -19.04 7.82 9.24
N GLY A 63 -17.98 7.58 10.00
CA GLY A 63 -17.75 8.27 11.26
C GLY A 63 -17.45 9.74 11.10
N PRO A 64 -17.56 10.56 12.17
CA PRO A 64 -17.03 11.90 12.11
C PRO A 64 -15.50 11.86 12.15
N GLU A 65 -14.84 10.73 12.40
CA GLU A 65 -13.37 10.64 12.47
C GLU A 65 -12.84 9.72 11.37
N TYR A 66 -11.70 10.09 10.78
CA TYR A 66 -11.03 9.34 9.72
C TYR A 66 -9.51 9.49 9.81
N VAL A 67 -8.76 8.59 9.17
CA VAL A 67 -7.31 8.72 8.96
C VAL A 67 -7.09 9.42 7.61
N PRO A 68 -6.49 10.62 7.59
CA PRO A 68 -6.29 11.38 6.37
C PRO A 68 -5.26 10.69 5.46
N ASP A 69 -5.48 10.84 4.16
CA ASP A 69 -4.51 10.50 3.13
C ASP A 69 -3.53 11.66 3.00
N ILE A 70 -2.26 11.40 3.33
CA ILE A 70 -1.21 12.41 3.30
C ILE A 70 -0.53 12.53 1.93
N SER A 71 -0.97 11.78 0.91
CA SER A 71 -0.52 12.01 -0.47
C SER A 71 -1.16 13.23 -1.11
N GLY A 72 -2.24 13.75 -0.53
CA GLY A 72 -2.99 14.90 -1.03
C GLY A 72 -4.03 14.56 -2.09
N ASN A 73 -4.40 13.29 -2.27
CA ASN A 73 -5.44 12.86 -3.22
C ASN A 73 -6.79 12.58 -2.55
N GLU A 74 -6.92 12.89 -1.25
CA GLU A 74 -8.17 12.77 -0.48
C GLU A 74 -8.71 11.33 -0.35
N ASN A 75 -7.85 10.32 -0.50
CA ASN A 75 -8.22 8.90 -0.34
C ASN A 75 -8.29 8.51 1.16
N HIS A 76 -9.11 9.19 1.94
CA HIS A 76 -9.16 9.01 3.39
C HIS A 76 -9.65 7.61 3.80
N LEU A 77 -9.10 7.09 4.89
CA LEU A 77 -9.56 5.84 5.49
C LEU A 77 -10.58 6.12 6.59
N VAL A 78 -11.69 5.42 6.53
CA VAL A 78 -12.72 5.40 7.55
C VAL A 78 -12.86 3.98 8.08
N GLN A 79 -13.41 3.85 9.29
CA GLN A 79 -13.73 2.55 9.87
C GLN A 79 -15.23 2.24 9.74
N TYR A 80 -15.56 0.95 9.73
CA TYR A 80 -16.94 0.47 9.82
C TYR A 80 -17.18 -0.13 11.21
N ASP A 81 -18.01 0.50 12.04
CA ASP A 81 -18.46 -0.04 13.35
C ASP A 81 -17.34 -0.40 14.37
N ASN A 82 -16.79 0.60 15.09
CA ASN A 82 -15.81 0.45 16.17
C ASN A 82 -14.67 -0.55 15.87
N ALA A 83 -14.15 -0.42 14.66
CA ALA A 83 -13.47 -1.46 13.91
C ALA A 83 -11.95 -1.60 14.20
N GLY A 84 -11.56 -1.40 15.45
CA GLY A 84 -10.15 -1.41 15.84
C GLY A 84 -9.77 -0.17 16.60
N ALA A 85 -8.48 0.01 16.83
CA ALA A 85 -7.99 1.12 17.62
C ALA A 85 -6.56 1.52 17.25
N PHE A 86 -6.16 2.74 17.60
CA PHE A 86 -4.76 3.11 17.57
C PHE A 86 -3.97 2.40 18.66
N ALA A 87 -2.74 2.02 18.35
CA ALA A 87 -1.79 1.43 19.29
C ALA A 87 -0.46 2.19 19.24
N THR A 88 0.20 2.33 20.39
CA THR A 88 1.51 3.01 20.50
C THR A 88 2.71 2.12 20.13
N ASN A 89 2.46 0.86 19.79
CA ASN A 89 3.47 -0.07 19.31
C ASN A 89 3.68 0.16 17.82
N VAL A 90 4.90 0.54 17.43
CA VAL A 90 5.27 0.93 16.06
C VAL A 90 6.59 0.27 15.65
N PRO A 91 6.82 0.01 14.35
CA PRO A 91 8.04 -0.61 13.81
C PRO A 91 9.28 0.28 13.98
N TYR A 92 9.10 1.60 14.04
CA TYR A 92 10.15 2.59 14.17
C TYR A 92 9.59 3.88 14.76
N SER A 93 10.42 4.68 15.43
CA SER A 93 9.98 5.98 15.99
C SER A 93 9.93 7.11 14.95
N VAL A 94 10.51 6.88 13.77
CA VAL A 94 10.59 7.81 12.65
C VAL A 94 10.55 6.99 11.36
N THR A 95 9.68 7.33 10.41
CA THR A 95 9.57 6.65 9.12
C THR A 95 10.88 6.78 8.35
N PRO A 96 11.57 5.65 8.03
CA PRO A 96 12.92 5.68 7.49
C PRO A 96 13.10 6.53 6.23
N GLN A 97 12.13 6.49 5.32
CA GLN A 97 12.22 7.18 4.03
C GLN A 97 11.83 8.65 4.08
N THR A 98 10.85 9.02 4.91
CA THR A 98 10.32 10.40 4.95
C THR A 98 10.93 11.24 6.06
N GLY A 99 11.40 10.61 7.14
CA GLY A 99 11.85 11.30 8.34
C GLY A 99 10.71 11.80 9.23
N ASP A 100 9.46 11.44 8.91
CA ASP A 100 8.30 11.81 9.70
C ASP A 100 8.28 11.03 11.03
N LYS A 101 7.72 11.66 12.06
CA LYS A 101 7.54 11.00 13.35
C LYS A 101 6.56 9.83 13.19
N ASN A 102 6.83 8.70 13.86
CA ASN A 102 5.93 7.56 13.92
C ASN A 102 5.69 7.19 15.41
N GLN A 103 4.44 7.24 15.83
CA GLN A 103 3.97 7.06 17.20
C GLN A 103 2.81 6.08 17.31
N PHE A 104 2.02 5.90 16.24
CA PHE A 104 0.82 5.09 16.28
C PHE A 104 0.74 4.12 15.11
N SER A 105 0.21 2.94 15.38
CA SER A 105 -0.23 1.98 14.38
C SER A 105 -1.73 1.72 14.53
N TRP A 106 -2.33 1.10 13.52
CA TRP A 106 -3.71 0.61 13.58
C TRP A 106 -3.76 -0.84 14.07
N ASN A 107 -4.45 -1.07 15.19
CA ASN A 107 -4.76 -2.38 15.72
C ASN A 107 -6.10 -2.87 15.21
N THR A 108 -6.10 -3.91 14.37
CA THR A 108 -7.30 -4.49 13.74
C THR A 108 -8.13 -5.38 14.69
N LYS A 109 -7.86 -5.32 16.01
CA LYS A 109 -8.46 -6.10 17.11
C LYS A 109 -9.79 -6.76 16.74
N ASP A 110 -9.90 -8.08 16.86
CA ASP A 110 -11.11 -8.87 16.57
C ASP A 110 -11.60 -8.88 15.11
N GLY A 111 -10.73 -8.49 14.16
CA GLY A 111 -10.93 -8.73 12.74
C GLY A 111 -11.64 -7.60 12.01
N TYR A 112 -11.31 -6.38 12.42
CA TYR A 112 -11.92 -5.18 11.90
C TYR A 112 -10.93 -4.35 11.06
N ASP A 113 -11.48 -3.50 10.19
CA ASP A 113 -10.72 -2.89 9.10
C ASP A 113 -10.93 -1.38 8.93
N LEU A 114 -10.10 -0.83 8.07
CA LEU A 114 -10.30 0.48 7.49
C LEU A 114 -10.60 0.30 6.01
N TYR A 115 -11.49 1.11 5.48
CA TYR A 115 -11.78 1.15 4.06
C TYR A 115 -11.65 2.57 3.53
N GLU A 116 -11.23 2.66 2.28
CA GLU A 116 -11.18 3.92 1.56
C GLU A 116 -12.61 4.45 1.38
N GLN A 117 -12.84 5.65 1.87
CA GLN A 117 -14.06 6.37 1.56
C GLN A 117 -13.95 6.90 0.15
N SER A 118 -14.54 6.18 -0.80
CA SER A 118 -14.73 6.69 -2.15
C SER A 118 -15.39 8.08 -2.07
N PRO A 119 -14.77 9.11 -2.66
CA PRO A 119 -15.32 10.45 -2.61
C PRO A 119 -16.70 10.43 -3.29
N GLY A 120 -17.75 10.74 -2.52
CA GLY A 120 -19.12 10.74 -3.02
C GLY A 120 -19.30 11.67 -4.23
N ALA A 121 -20.38 11.44 -4.99
CA ALA A 121 -20.72 11.97 -6.32
C ALA A 121 -20.78 13.51 -6.52
N ASP A 122 -20.16 14.31 -5.64
CA ASP A 122 -20.28 15.76 -5.55
C ASP A 122 -19.09 16.52 -6.17
N GLY A 123 -18.37 15.92 -7.12
CA GLY A 123 -17.27 16.56 -7.85
C GLY A 123 -15.90 16.48 -7.18
N ASN A 124 -15.72 15.49 -6.29
CA ASN A 124 -14.46 15.17 -5.65
C ASN A 124 -13.43 14.53 -6.61
N PRO A 125 -12.13 14.48 -6.24
CA PRO A 125 -11.10 13.73 -6.97
C PRO A 125 -11.53 12.27 -7.22
N MET A 126 -10.98 11.68 -8.29
CA MET A 126 -11.19 10.25 -8.60
C MET A 126 -10.88 9.38 -7.38
N SER A 127 -11.69 8.35 -7.13
CA SER A 127 -11.46 7.43 -6.00
C SER A 127 -10.15 6.65 -6.19
N LEU A 128 -9.62 6.09 -5.11
CA LEU A 128 -8.44 5.24 -5.18
C LEU A 128 -8.68 4.03 -6.11
N GLY A 129 -9.90 3.48 -6.07
CA GLY A 129 -10.35 2.44 -6.99
C GLY A 129 -10.20 2.88 -8.45
N GLU A 130 -10.74 4.04 -8.82
CA GLU A 130 -10.63 4.60 -10.18
C GLU A 130 -9.19 4.90 -10.59
N LEU A 131 -8.37 5.46 -9.69
CA LEU A 131 -6.97 5.81 -9.95
C LEU A 131 -6.11 4.56 -10.20
N MET A 132 -6.38 3.47 -9.50
CA MET A 132 -5.64 2.20 -9.59
C MET A 132 -6.26 1.20 -10.60
N SER A 133 -7.48 1.45 -11.08
CA SER A 133 -8.21 0.61 -12.03
C SER A 133 -7.42 0.38 -13.31
N GLY A 134 -7.08 -0.88 -13.60
CA GLY A 134 -6.34 -1.24 -14.80
C GLY A 134 -4.87 -0.82 -14.80
N GLN A 135 -4.30 -0.34 -13.69
CA GLN A 135 -2.89 0.06 -13.64
C GLN A 135 -1.98 -1.13 -13.92
N THR A 136 -1.07 -0.94 -14.86
CA THR A 136 -0.05 -1.94 -15.19
C THR A 136 1.22 -1.70 -14.38
N HIS A 137 1.46 -0.47 -13.93
CA HIS A 137 2.61 -0.09 -13.13
C HIS A 137 2.15 0.33 -11.73
N PHE A 138 2.64 -0.32 -10.69
CA PHE A 138 2.24 0.02 -9.33
C PHE A 138 3.29 -0.39 -8.29
N THR A 139 3.15 0.20 -7.10
CA THR A 139 3.80 -0.24 -5.86
C THR A 139 2.79 -0.15 -4.73
N ILE A 140 2.64 -1.23 -3.95
CA ILE A 140 1.81 -1.28 -2.75
C ILE A 140 2.69 -1.74 -1.59
N GLU A 141 2.68 -0.97 -0.50
CA GLU A 141 3.56 -1.12 0.65
C GLU A 141 2.73 -1.11 1.92
N VAL A 142 3.05 -2.00 2.85
CA VAL A 142 2.44 -2.05 4.18
C VAL A 142 3.44 -2.58 5.20
N THR A 143 3.52 -1.93 6.35
CA THR A 143 4.25 -2.42 7.52
C THR A 143 3.26 -3.03 8.50
N PHE A 144 3.59 -4.18 9.07
CA PHE A 144 2.66 -4.93 9.90
C PHE A 144 3.36 -5.77 10.97
N LYS A 145 2.60 -6.12 11.99
CA LYS A 145 2.99 -7.06 13.04
C LYS A 145 1.82 -7.98 13.35
N GLN A 146 1.96 -9.25 12.99
CA GLN A 146 0.94 -10.25 13.27
C GLN A 146 0.97 -10.62 14.75
N ILE A 147 -0.17 -10.49 15.43
CA ILE A 147 -0.31 -10.86 16.85
C ILE A 147 -0.90 -12.25 16.99
N ASN A 148 -1.90 -12.58 16.16
CA ASN A 148 -2.52 -13.89 16.12
C ASN A 148 -2.44 -14.52 14.72
N GLY A 149 -1.90 -15.73 14.65
CA GLY A 149 -1.79 -16.50 13.40
C GLY A 149 -3.09 -17.21 12.99
N GLY A 150 -2.99 -17.96 11.89
CA GLY A 150 -4.02 -18.88 11.40
C GLY A 150 -5.04 -18.23 10.45
N GLY A 151 -5.52 -19.04 9.50
CA GLY A 151 -6.40 -18.60 8.42
C GLY A 151 -5.69 -17.69 7.41
N PHE A 152 -6.42 -17.30 6.36
CA PHE A 152 -6.03 -16.18 5.51
C PHE A 152 -6.27 -14.86 6.24
N GLN A 153 -5.33 -13.93 6.11
CA GLN A 153 -5.36 -12.62 6.76
C GLN A 153 -4.85 -11.52 5.82
N ALA A 154 -5.74 -10.66 5.35
CA ALA A 154 -5.44 -9.60 4.39
C ALA A 154 -4.84 -8.37 5.06
N LEU A 155 -3.70 -7.90 4.56
CA LEU A 155 -3.09 -6.64 4.99
C LEU A 155 -3.67 -5.47 4.18
N VAL A 156 -3.70 -5.62 2.87
CA VAL A 156 -4.28 -4.67 1.91
C VAL A 156 -5.09 -5.46 0.89
N ALA A 157 -6.33 -5.06 0.64
CA ALA A 157 -7.20 -5.67 -0.35
C ALA A 157 -7.93 -4.62 -1.19
N HIS A 158 -8.46 -5.06 -2.31
CA HIS A 158 -9.38 -4.31 -3.16
C HIS A 158 -10.65 -5.14 -3.32
N ASP A 159 -11.78 -4.56 -2.94
CA ASP A 159 -13.07 -5.23 -3.01
C ASP A 159 -13.50 -5.45 -4.46
N ARG A 160 -14.60 -6.18 -4.64
CA ARG A 160 -15.27 -6.31 -5.94
C ARG A 160 -16.52 -5.44 -5.95
N GLU A 161 -16.80 -4.81 -7.08
CA GLU A 161 -18.13 -4.23 -7.31
C GLU A 161 -19.15 -5.36 -7.42
N PHE A 162 -20.12 -5.39 -6.51
CA PHE A 162 -21.29 -6.24 -6.68
C PHE A 162 -22.21 -5.64 -7.74
N GLY A 163 -22.47 -6.37 -8.82
CA GLY A 163 -23.77 -6.29 -9.49
C GLY A 163 -23.82 -5.93 -10.97
N ASP A 164 -22.73 -5.93 -11.75
CA ASP A 164 -22.83 -5.59 -13.18
C ASP A 164 -22.91 -6.81 -14.13
N SER A 165 -22.80 -8.03 -13.61
CA SER A 165 -22.99 -9.26 -14.38
C SER A 165 -23.69 -10.29 -13.50
N GLY A 166 -24.91 -10.68 -13.88
CA GLY A 166 -25.76 -11.62 -13.14
C GLY A 166 -25.25 -13.07 -13.08
N ASP A 167 -23.96 -13.29 -13.31
CA ASP A 167 -23.26 -14.59 -13.38
C ASP A 167 -21.92 -14.61 -12.61
N ASP A 168 -21.65 -13.64 -11.74
CA ASP A 168 -20.34 -13.53 -11.05
C ASP A 168 -20.19 -14.56 -9.90
N ASP A 169 -19.92 -15.81 -10.26
CA ASP A 169 -19.61 -16.95 -9.39
C ASP A 169 -18.24 -16.87 -8.67
N THR A 170 -17.51 -15.75 -8.79
CA THR A 170 -16.19 -15.62 -8.19
C THR A 170 -16.30 -15.00 -6.79
N PRO A 171 -15.94 -15.74 -5.72
CA PRO A 171 -16.10 -15.25 -4.35
C PRO A 171 -15.09 -14.16 -3.96
N LEU A 172 -14.02 -13.96 -4.73
CA LEU A 172 -12.85 -13.16 -4.35
C LEU A 172 -12.96 -11.67 -4.71
N GLY A 173 -12.29 -10.82 -3.92
CA GLY A 173 -11.98 -9.42 -4.29
C GLY A 173 -11.06 -9.33 -5.53
N THR A 174 -10.80 -8.13 -6.03
CA THR A 174 -9.98 -7.90 -7.24
C THR A 174 -8.48 -7.90 -6.96
N PHE A 175 -8.08 -7.64 -5.72
CA PHE A 175 -6.69 -7.68 -5.24
C PHE A 175 -6.66 -8.10 -3.78
N TRP A 176 -5.63 -8.84 -3.39
CA TRP A 176 -5.38 -9.22 -2.00
C TRP A 176 -3.88 -9.41 -1.78
N LEU A 177 -3.33 -8.77 -0.76
CA LEU A 177 -1.99 -8.97 -0.26
C LEU A 177 -2.08 -9.23 1.24
N GLY A 178 -1.50 -10.32 1.71
CA GLY A 178 -1.66 -10.72 3.11
C GLY A 178 -0.84 -11.94 3.50
N ILE A 179 -1.33 -12.66 4.50
CA ILE A 179 -0.71 -13.85 5.07
C ILE A 179 -1.63 -15.04 4.83
N SER A 180 -1.11 -16.11 4.23
CA SER A 180 -1.82 -17.37 3.99
C SER A 180 -1.90 -18.24 5.25
N GLU A 181 -2.67 -19.33 5.19
CA GLU A 181 -2.81 -20.29 6.29
C GLU A 181 -1.47 -20.90 6.73
N ASP A 182 -0.52 -21.09 5.81
CA ASP A 182 0.83 -21.56 6.10
C ASP A 182 1.75 -20.47 6.66
N SER A 183 1.19 -19.32 7.06
CA SER A 183 1.90 -18.21 7.73
C SER A 183 3.04 -17.64 6.88
N LYS A 184 2.80 -17.44 5.59
CA LYS A 184 3.72 -16.79 4.65
C LYS A 184 3.01 -15.68 3.89
N ILE A 185 3.77 -14.85 3.18
CA ILE A 185 3.17 -13.80 2.35
C ILE A 185 2.42 -14.45 1.19
N HIS A 186 1.17 -14.07 1.00
CA HIS A 186 0.37 -14.50 -0.14
C HIS A 186 -0.18 -13.27 -0.89
N TYR A 187 -0.40 -13.46 -2.18
CA TYR A 187 -0.97 -12.45 -3.05
C TYR A 187 -1.79 -13.10 -4.16
N TYR A 188 -2.91 -12.46 -4.50
CA TYR A 188 -3.61 -12.64 -5.76
C TYR A 188 -4.12 -11.30 -6.30
N SER A 189 -4.33 -11.22 -7.61
CA SER A 189 -5.07 -10.15 -8.26
C SER A 189 -5.69 -10.62 -9.55
N TYR A 190 -6.87 -10.09 -9.88
CA TYR A 190 -7.41 -10.20 -11.22
C TYR A 190 -6.69 -9.23 -12.16
N ASN A 191 -6.40 -9.68 -13.36
CA ASN A 191 -5.85 -8.88 -14.44
C ASN A 191 -6.98 -8.08 -15.15
N PRO A 192 -6.63 -7.08 -15.98
CA PRO A 192 -7.62 -6.34 -16.78
C PRO A 192 -8.45 -7.17 -17.79
N ASP A 193 -8.09 -8.43 -18.00
CA ASP A 193 -8.75 -9.40 -18.88
C ASP A 193 -9.48 -10.51 -18.10
N ASP A 194 -9.73 -10.29 -16.81
CA ASP A 194 -10.41 -11.19 -15.86
C ASP A 194 -9.69 -12.53 -15.59
N THR A 195 -8.44 -12.68 -16.05
CA THR A 195 -7.59 -13.78 -15.59
C THR A 195 -7.05 -13.51 -14.19
N ILE A 196 -6.80 -14.54 -13.38
CA ILE A 196 -6.24 -14.39 -12.04
C ILE A 196 -4.73 -14.64 -12.04
N SER A 197 -3.98 -13.74 -11.43
CA SER A 197 -2.57 -13.90 -11.09
C SER A 197 -2.47 -14.24 -9.60
N ILE A 198 -1.76 -15.31 -9.25
CA ILE A 198 -1.68 -15.81 -7.87
C ILE A 198 -0.26 -16.32 -7.60
N THR A 199 0.26 -16.03 -6.41
CA THR A 199 1.65 -16.32 -5.98
C THR A 199 2.15 -17.74 -6.21
N ASP A 200 1.27 -18.74 -6.32
CA ASP A 200 1.65 -20.05 -6.84
C ASP A 200 0.48 -20.74 -7.54
N ASP A 201 0.46 -20.72 -8.86
CA ASP A 201 -0.54 -21.39 -9.70
C ASP A 201 -0.29 -22.91 -9.84
N THR A 202 0.89 -23.38 -9.41
CA THR A 202 1.29 -24.80 -9.50
C THR A 202 0.88 -25.60 -8.28
N GLN A 203 0.51 -24.93 -7.19
CA GLN A 203 0.08 -25.58 -5.97
C GLN A 203 -1.41 -25.94 -6.02
N THR A 204 -1.67 -27.24 -6.16
CA THR A 204 -3.01 -27.81 -6.30
C THR A 204 -3.76 -27.98 -4.97
N GLY A 205 -3.34 -27.30 -3.90
CA GLY A 205 -3.90 -27.41 -2.56
C GLY A 205 -4.24 -26.04 -1.99
N PHE A 206 -5.44 -25.90 -1.41
CA PHE A 206 -5.96 -24.64 -0.89
C PHE A 206 -5.18 -24.00 0.27
N GLY A 207 -4.05 -24.58 0.72
CA GLY A 207 -3.39 -24.21 1.98
C GLY A 207 -1.93 -23.74 1.91
N GLU A 208 -1.25 -23.83 0.76
CA GLU A 208 0.21 -23.59 0.68
C GLU A 208 0.60 -22.45 -0.29
N PHE A 209 -0.32 -21.54 -0.62
CA PHE A 209 -0.07 -20.48 -1.62
C PHE A 209 0.94 -19.39 -1.22
N GLY A 210 1.51 -19.46 -0.02
CA GLY A 210 2.40 -18.43 0.49
C GLY A 210 3.85 -18.59 0.01
N VAL A 211 4.54 -17.46 -0.12
CA VAL A 211 5.92 -17.34 -0.61
C VAL A 211 6.83 -16.71 0.43
N GLY A 212 8.13 -17.00 0.31
CA GLY A 212 9.14 -16.47 1.23
C GLY A 212 9.22 -17.21 2.58
N PRO A 213 9.83 -16.58 3.61
CA PRO A 213 9.95 -17.16 4.94
C PRO A 213 8.61 -17.13 5.69
N PHE A 214 8.53 -17.93 6.76
CA PHE A 214 7.41 -17.85 7.71
C PHE A 214 7.38 -16.48 8.39
N ILE A 215 6.17 -15.94 8.55
CA ILE A 215 5.90 -14.75 9.33
C ILE A 215 5.80 -15.14 10.79
N GLU A 216 6.77 -14.65 11.57
CA GLU A 216 6.79 -14.82 13.02
C GLU A 216 5.75 -13.92 13.69
N LEU A 217 5.04 -14.45 14.69
CA LEU A 217 4.19 -13.64 15.54
C LEU A 217 5.01 -12.65 16.36
N ASP A 218 4.38 -11.55 16.73
CA ASP A 218 4.96 -10.47 17.53
C ASP A 218 6.20 -9.79 16.93
N GLN A 219 6.39 -9.94 15.61
CA GLN A 219 7.50 -9.38 14.87
C GLN A 219 7.00 -8.39 13.80
N TRP A 220 7.64 -7.21 13.72
CA TRP A 220 7.38 -6.26 12.64
C TRP A 220 8.02 -6.71 11.32
N TYR A 221 7.26 -6.56 10.24
CA TYR A 221 7.68 -6.77 8.85
C TYR A 221 7.15 -5.63 7.97
N SER A 222 7.90 -5.27 6.94
CA SER A 222 7.40 -4.46 5.82
C SER A 222 7.36 -5.33 4.58
N VAL A 223 6.21 -5.40 3.91
CA VAL A 223 6.03 -6.10 2.64
C VAL A 223 5.72 -5.08 1.54
N VAL A 224 6.31 -5.29 0.37
CA VAL A 224 6.11 -4.45 -0.81
C VAL A 224 5.85 -5.33 -2.01
N ILE A 225 4.80 -5.03 -2.78
CA ILE A 225 4.59 -5.61 -4.11
C ILE A 225 4.69 -4.52 -5.16
N THR A 226 5.53 -4.75 -6.18
CA THR A 226 5.64 -3.87 -7.36
C THR A 226 5.16 -4.61 -8.60
N GLY A 227 4.36 -3.97 -9.45
CA GLY A 227 3.98 -4.50 -10.77
C GLY A 227 4.52 -3.62 -11.89
N ASP A 228 5.18 -4.18 -12.90
CA ASP A 228 5.78 -3.43 -14.03
C ASP A 228 5.08 -3.65 -15.40
N GLY A 229 3.87 -4.19 -15.37
CA GLY A 229 3.07 -4.56 -16.54
C GLY A 229 3.45 -5.91 -17.15
N SER A 230 4.45 -6.60 -16.58
CA SER A 230 4.82 -7.96 -16.95
C SER A 230 5.08 -8.85 -15.75
N LYS A 231 5.64 -8.29 -14.67
CA LYS A 231 6.03 -9.00 -13.46
C LYS A 231 5.53 -8.28 -12.21
N ALA A 232 5.01 -9.06 -11.27
CA ALA A 232 4.89 -8.68 -9.87
C ALA A 232 6.13 -9.15 -9.11
N ASN A 233 6.80 -8.27 -8.39
CA ASN A 233 7.89 -8.61 -7.48
C ASN A 233 7.45 -8.34 -6.05
N ILE A 234 7.62 -9.33 -5.17
CA ILE A 234 7.28 -9.22 -3.75
C ILE A 234 8.57 -9.17 -2.94
N TYR A 235 8.70 -8.11 -2.17
CA TYR A 235 9.82 -7.84 -1.29
C TYR A 235 9.36 -7.92 0.17
N LEU A 236 10.23 -8.44 1.04
CA LEU A 236 9.99 -8.50 2.47
C LEU A 236 11.21 -7.99 3.23
N LYS A 237 10.96 -7.26 4.30
CA LYS A 237 11.96 -6.79 5.25
C LYS A 237 11.47 -7.08 6.67
N LYS A 238 12.28 -7.76 7.48
CA LYS A 238 12.01 -7.96 8.91
C LYS A 238 12.56 -6.77 9.70
N GLU A 239 11.95 -6.42 10.83
CA GLU A 239 12.55 -5.43 11.74
C GLU A 239 13.96 -5.89 12.17
N GLY A 240 14.90 -4.93 12.15
CA GLY A 240 16.32 -5.18 12.35
C GLY A 240 17.11 -5.45 11.06
N ASP A 241 16.44 -5.83 9.96
CA ASP A 241 17.11 -5.96 8.65
C ASP A 241 17.46 -4.58 8.09
N THR A 242 18.55 -4.52 7.31
CA THR A 242 18.95 -3.28 6.63
C THR A 242 18.16 -3.08 5.34
N ASP A 243 18.07 -4.13 4.53
CA ASP A 243 17.57 -4.08 3.16
C ASP A 243 16.36 -5.00 2.96
N PHE A 244 15.56 -4.71 1.94
CA PHE A 244 14.50 -5.60 1.47
C PHE A 244 15.07 -6.80 0.73
N THR A 245 14.47 -7.98 0.92
CA THR A 245 14.77 -9.19 0.16
C THR A 245 13.66 -9.47 -0.84
N LEU A 246 13.99 -9.69 -2.12
CA LEU A 246 13.04 -10.20 -3.11
C LEU A 246 12.71 -11.66 -2.76
N ILE A 247 11.47 -11.92 -2.34
CA ILE A 247 11.02 -13.26 -1.93
C ILE A 247 10.26 -14.01 -3.03
N HIS A 248 9.72 -13.29 -4.03
CA HIS A 248 8.99 -13.89 -5.12
C HIS A 248 8.87 -12.97 -6.34
N THR A 249 8.75 -13.59 -7.52
CA THR A 249 8.42 -12.92 -8.79
C THR A 249 7.35 -13.74 -9.51
N HIS A 250 6.27 -13.09 -9.93
CA HIS A 250 5.14 -13.69 -10.64
C HIS A 250 4.84 -12.95 -11.94
N ASP A 251 4.24 -13.60 -12.93
CA ASP A 251 3.77 -12.95 -14.16
C ASP A 251 2.45 -12.21 -13.90
N ILE A 252 2.34 -10.96 -14.34
CA ILE A 252 1.09 -10.18 -14.26
C ILE A 252 0.89 -9.36 -15.52
N ILE A 253 -0.34 -8.90 -15.75
CA ILE A 253 -0.64 -7.90 -16.79
C ILE A 253 -0.88 -6.53 -16.15
N GLY A 254 -1.54 -6.50 -14.99
CA GLY A 254 -1.87 -5.30 -14.24
C GLY A 254 -2.94 -5.59 -13.20
N LEU A 255 -3.46 -4.55 -12.56
CA LEU A 255 -4.60 -4.65 -11.64
C LEU A 255 -5.91 -4.73 -12.41
N ALA A 256 -6.92 -5.35 -11.80
CA ALA A 256 -8.26 -5.43 -12.36
C ALA A 256 -8.85 -4.04 -12.61
N LYS A 257 -9.81 -3.96 -13.53
CA LYS A 257 -10.60 -2.75 -13.70
C LYS A 257 -11.76 -2.77 -12.72
N SER A 258 -11.64 -2.05 -11.62
CA SER A 258 -12.72 -1.88 -10.66
C SER A 258 -12.57 -0.55 -9.93
N SER A 259 -13.70 0.08 -9.64
CA SER A 259 -13.85 1.27 -8.79
C SER A 259 -14.23 0.93 -7.36
N ALA A 260 -14.25 -0.36 -6.98
CA ALA A 260 -14.51 -0.80 -5.62
C ALA A 260 -13.52 -0.17 -4.62
N SER A 261 -13.88 -0.20 -3.33
CA SER A 261 -13.05 0.35 -2.27
C SER A 261 -11.83 -0.52 -1.99
N TRP A 262 -10.73 0.14 -1.62
CA TRP A 262 -9.56 -0.50 -1.03
C TRP A 262 -9.74 -0.64 0.47
N THR A 263 -9.25 -1.72 1.05
CA THR A 263 -9.33 -1.98 2.50
C THR A 263 -8.01 -2.39 3.11
N ILE A 264 -7.83 -2.00 4.36
CA ILE A 264 -6.65 -2.25 5.18
C ILE A 264 -7.06 -3.13 6.35
N GLY A 265 -6.47 -4.33 6.43
CA GLY A 265 -6.74 -5.30 7.49
C GLY A 265 -7.93 -6.23 7.25
N ARG A 266 -8.54 -6.24 6.06
CA ARG A 266 -9.63 -7.16 5.67
C ARG A 266 -9.59 -7.45 4.18
N GLY A 267 -9.91 -8.70 3.83
CA GLY A 267 -10.05 -9.20 2.49
C GLY A 267 -11.50 -9.46 2.11
N TRP A 268 -11.69 -10.26 1.07
CA TRP A 268 -13.00 -10.48 0.49
C TRP A 268 -13.19 -11.92 -0.02
N PHE A 269 -14.18 -12.61 0.54
CA PHE A 269 -14.61 -13.95 0.13
C PHE A 269 -16.12 -14.11 0.35
N GLU A 270 -16.92 -13.98 -0.72
CA GLU A 270 -18.40 -13.91 -0.66
C GLU A 270 -18.93 -12.81 0.28
N GLY A 271 -18.11 -11.79 0.53
CA GLY A 271 -18.33 -10.76 1.54
C GLY A 271 -17.04 -10.39 2.29
N PRO A 272 -17.11 -9.44 3.24
CA PRO A 272 -16.04 -9.15 4.20
C PRO A 272 -15.44 -10.43 4.82
N ALA A 273 -14.16 -10.69 4.61
CA ALA A 273 -13.48 -11.91 5.08
C ALA A 273 -11.99 -11.66 5.40
N ASP A 274 -11.28 -12.72 5.79
CA ASP A 274 -9.82 -12.74 5.96
C ASP A 274 -9.27 -11.60 6.82
N SER A 275 -9.96 -11.28 7.92
CA SER A 275 -9.53 -10.16 8.75
C SER A 275 -8.16 -10.40 9.35
N PHE A 276 -7.27 -9.42 9.19
CA PHE A 276 -5.97 -9.43 9.81
C PHE A 276 -6.08 -9.27 11.32
N LYS A 277 -5.18 -9.92 12.05
CA LYS A 277 -5.18 -9.95 13.51
C LYS A 277 -3.84 -9.45 14.03
N GLY A 278 -3.67 -8.14 14.01
CA GLY A 278 -2.45 -7.53 14.51
C GLY A 278 -2.41 -6.02 14.35
N LEU A 279 -1.21 -5.49 14.17
CA LEU A 279 -0.94 -4.08 13.97
C LEU A 279 -0.56 -3.81 12.52
N ILE A 280 -1.10 -2.76 11.93
CA ILE A 280 -0.76 -2.25 10.60
C ILE A 280 -0.26 -0.82 10.75
N ASP A 281 0.79 -0.50 10.02
CA ASP A 281 1.41 0.82 10.02
C ASP A 281 1.95 1.16 8.62
N ASP A 282 2.10 2.45 8.33
CA ASP A 282 2.68 3.02 7.11
C ASP A 282 2.28 2.25 5.84
N VAL A 283 1.09 2.58 5.33
CA VAL A 283 0.53 2.00 4.10
C VAL A 283 0.65 3.01 2.96
N ARG A 284 1.23 2.60 1.83
CA ARG A 284 1.34 3.46 0.63
C ARG A 284 1.00 2.70 -0.64
N ILE A 285 0.23 3.35 -1.50
CA ILE A 285 -0.12 2.89 -2.84
C ILE A 285 0.36 3.92 -3.85
N SER A 286 1.08 3.46 -4.88
CA SER A 286 1.64 4.30 -5.94
C SER A 286 1.28 3.72 -7.31
N SER A 287 1.01 4.58 -8.30
CA SER A 287 0.72 4.21 -9.70
C SER A 287 2.00 4.06 -10.54
N SER A 288 3.10 3.70 -9.89
CA SER A 288 4.40 3.52 -10.53
C SER A 288 5.24 2.51 -9.78
N VAL A 289 6.23 1.94 -10.48
CA VAL A 289 7.20 1.00 -9.89
C VAL A 289 8.28 1.78 -9.15
N LEU A 290 8.35 1.59 -7.84
CA LEU A 290 9.42 2.11 -7.02
C LEU A 290 10.58 1.12 -6.98
N ALA A 291 11.80 1.64 -6.97
CA ALA A 291 12.99 0.84 -6.66
C ALA A 291 13.07 0.58 -5.14
N PRO A 292 13.70 -0.52 -4.68
CA PRO A 292 13.76 -0.87 -3.26
C PRO A 292 14.30 0.23 -2.35
N GLU A 293 15.27 1.01 -2.79
CA GLU A 293 15.82 2.16 -2.05
C GLU A 293 14.82 3.32 -1.84
N ASN A 294 13.66 3.27 -2.50
CA ASN A 294 12.59 4.27 -2.38
C ASN A 294 11.37 3.76 -1.58
N PHE A 295 11.39 2.51 -1.10
CA PHE A 295 10.33 1.98 -0.25
C PHE A 295 10.28 2.73 1.10
N LEU A 296 9.12 2.79 1.74
CA LEU A 296 8.91 3.56 2.98
C LEU A 296 9.84 3.12 4.13
N ALA A 297 10.05 1.81 4.27
CA ALA A 297 10.92 1.25 5.30
C ALA A 297 12.40 1.19 4.88
N SER A 298 12.77 1.73 3.72
CA SER A 298 14.17 1.86 3.31
C SER A 298 14.79 3.12 3.92
N PRO A 299 16.10 3.10 4.25
CA PRO A 299 16.76 4.30 4.76
C PRO A 299 16.69 5.44 3.73
N ALA A 300 16.34 6.65 4.19
CA ALA A 300 16.34 7.83 3.34
C ALA A 300 17.63 7.95 2.51
N PRO A 301 17.54 8.32 1.22
CA PRO A 301 18.71 8.57 0.39
C PRO A 301 19.63 9.57 1.09
N LYS A 302 20.92 9.25 1.17
CA LYS A 302 21.89 10.21 1.69
C LYS A 302 21.81 11.48 0.85
N PRO A 303 21.74 12.68 1.46
CA PRO A 303 21.79 13.93 0.72
C PRO A 303 22.97 13.90 -0.24
N ALA A 304 22.74 14.23 -1.51
CA ALA A 304 23.82 14.37 -2.46
C ALA A 304 24.85 15.35 -1.86
N LYS A 305 26.12 14.96 -1.79
CA LYS A 305 27.17 15.88 -1.36
C LYS A 305 27.16 17.06 -2.33
N THR A 306 26.82 18.24 -1.82
CA THR A 306 27.03 19.48 -2.54
C THR A 306 28.54 19.76 -2.50
N ASP A 307 29.23 19.41 -3.57
CA ASP A 307 30.65 19.77 -3.78
C ASP A 307 30.80 21.26 -4.11
#